data_AF-A0A089L3W5-F1
#
_entry.id   AF-A0A089L3W5-F1
#
_cell.length_a   1.000
_cell.length_b   1.000
_cell.length_c   1.000
_cell.angle_alpha   90.00
_cell.angle_beta   90.00
_cell.angle_gamma   90.00
#
_symmetry.space_group_name_H-M   'P 1'
#
loop_
_entity.id
_entity.type
_entity.pdbx_description
1 polymer ?
#
loop_
_entity_poly.entity_id
_entity_poly.type
_entity_poly.pdbx_seq_one_letter_code
_entity_poly.pdbx_strand_id
1 'polypeptide(L)'
;MNMNLTSQLAQWHENDEHQRIVDVILEVPASERDYGMISSLGRAYNNLDLYEEGLEQFHLIAEEGEKDPLWHFRTGYSYYYLDRHEEAVQAFSAALALDPGDEQSAMLLDWSRRKLEQERVIAANRERSRTQVRTGIPFEGMDLEAFWDDSDYALESYVSDPPDDELIASVEQELGYKLPASYIMLMKQHNGGVPHNTCFPTNVPTSWADDHAAITGILGIGRDKSYSLCGDLGSPFMIEEWGYPDIGVVICDCPSAGHDVIMLDYRHCGKDGEPEVIHVDQEADYEITYLAPDFETFIRGLVHEELYDTSAEDREEDLRKVQEGEFSPLLAELCSRMPEAEQLEDQIRAVCRRVVREKGYFSFHADELSLLMYDVQFALYTSAYPQPSREDYLEAYPKMIAFGGAFGQGGYAPGFITDWLDRRIREGQIVKSHGKLAFTAEASSRVLQQLEAASLVADEPEETVELAEAETAAEAAEAGAGTGAGAGIAETGTGTEKPAITEADVAPFKLVEQANGGMSVILVVGSYKHELFAARADEGFEGNGYDWASLASVFLEERMPQLLELVHFDPEADMFCAYSSDRAALQAFILGFKQACEDEQLIHDLFSRAELD
;
A
#
# COMPACT_ATOMS: atom_id res chain seq x y z
N MET A 1 28.26 -35.71 34.08
CA MET A 1 28.69 -34.47 33.40
C MET A 1 27.62 -33.93 32.43
N ASN A 2 26.74 -34.76 31.85
CA ASN A 2 25.73 -34.32 30.84
C ASN A 2 24.72 -33.24 31.26
N MET A 3 24.22 -33.24 32.51
CA MET A 3 23.19 -32.26 32.94
C MET A 3 23.64 -30.79 32.88
N ASN A 4 24.95 -30.51 32.83
CA ASN A 4 25.45 -29.13 32.70
C ASN A 4 25.42 -28.65 31.24
N LEU A 5 25.82 -29.51 30.29
CA LEU A 5 25.88 -29.15 28.88
C LEU A 5 24.48 -28.95 28.29
N THR A 6 23.52 -29.83 28.57
CA THR A 6 22.14 -29.66 28.05
C THR A 6 21.53 -28.32 28.44
N SER A 7 21.68 -27.89 29.70
CA SER A 7 21.19 -26.59 30.15
C SER A 7 21.96 -25.43 29.52
N GLN A 8 23.26 -25.58 29.26
CA GLN A 8 24.05 -24.56 28.54
C GLN A 8 23.60 -24.43 27.08
N LEU A 9 23.36 -25.54 26.38
CA LEU A 9 22.88 -25.52 25.00
C LEU A 9 21.50 -24.87 24.89
N ALA A 10 20.62 -25.11 25.86
CA ALA A 10 19.32 -24.44 25.95
C ALA A 10 19.50 -22.92 26.15
N GLN A 11 20.35 -22.52 27.11
CA GLN A 11 20.63 -21.11 27.37
C GLN A 11 21.25 -20.38 26.17
N TRP A 12 22.19 -21.01 25.47
CA TRP A 12 22.78 -20.42 24.25
C TRP A 12 21.76 -20.30 23.13
N HIS A 13 20.81 -21.22 23.04
CA HIS A 13 19.75 -21.10 22.05
C HIS A 13 18.80 -19.94 22.41
N GLU A 14 18.44 -19.77 23.68
CA GLU A 14 17.64 -18.64 24.16
C GLU A 14 18.34 -17.29 23.99
N ASN A 15 19.67 -17.27 23.87
CA ASN A 15 20.49 -16.08 23.63
C ASN A 15 20.90 -15.89 22.16
N ASP A 16 20.34 -16.67 21.23
CA ASP A 16 20.70 -16.67 19.80
C ASP A 16 22.20 -16.97 19.51
N GLU A 17 22.89 -17.61 20.45
CA GLU A 17 24.30 -18.03 20.33
C GLU A 17 24.40 -19.37 19.54
N HIS A 18 23.77 -19.46 18.37
CA HIS A 18 23.65 -20.71 17.61
C HIS A 18 24.99 -21.24 17.09
N GLN A 19 25.87 -20.37 16.59
CA GLN A 19 27.21 -20.77 16.17
C GLN A 19 28.00 -21.39 17.33
N ARG A 20 27.82 -20.89 18.55
CA ARG A 20 28.48 -21.44 19.74
C ARG A 20 28.00 -22.86 20.06
N ILE A 21 26.72 -23.14 19.86
CA ILE A 21 26.17 -24.50 19.99
C ILE A 21 26.85 -25.43 18.99
N VAL A 22 26.96 -25.00 17.72
CA VAL A 22 27.65 -25.75 16.67
C VAL A 22 29.09 -26.05 17.08
N ASP A 23 29.87 -25.02 17.41
CA ASP A 23 31.29 -25.15 17.74
C ASP A 23 31.53 -26.13 18.90
N VAL A 24 30.77 -25.99 19.99
CA VAL A 24 30.94 -26.82 21.20
C VAL A 24 30.54 -28.27 20.95
N ILE A 25 29.46 -28.53 20.20
CA ILE A 25 29.06 -29.91 19.90
C ILE A 25 30.03 -30.56 18.91
N LEU A 26 30.61 -29.79 17.99
CA LEU A 26 31.58 -30.32 17.02
C LEU A 26 32.90 -30.75 17.68
N GLU A 27 33.28 -30.17 18.83
CA GLU A 27 34.41 -30.65 19.64
C GLU A 27 34.20 -32.06 20.23
N VAL A 28 32.95 -32.47 20.43
CA VAL A 28 32.62 -33.83 20.88
C VAL A 28 32.78 -34.78 19.69
N PRO A 29 33.54 -35.89 19.82
CA PRO A 29 33.68 -36.87 18.75
C PRO A 29 32.32 -37.38 18.27
N ALA A 30 32.12 -37.53 16.95
CA ALA A 30 30.82 -37.91 16.38
C ALA A 30 30.24 -39.21 16.99
N SER A 31 31.08 -40.18 17.35
CA SER A 31 30.67 -41.42 18.01
C SER A 31 30.20 -41.28 19.47
N GLU A 32 30.45 -40.12 20.09
CA GLU A 32 30.10 -39.81 21.48
C GLU A 32 28.90 -38.85 21.59
N ARG A 33 28.41 -38.32 20.47
CA ARG A 33 27.25 -37.43 20.45
C ARG A 33 25.98 -38.23 20.66
N ASP A 34 25.21 -37.86 21.67
CA ASP A 34 23.91 -38.47 21.93
C ASP A 34 22.79 -37.79 21.12
N TYR A 35 21.59 -38.36 21.20
CA TYR A 35 20.39 -37.82 20.55
C TYR A 35 20.16 -36.34 20.84
N GLY A 36 20.35 -35.91 22.10
CA GLY A 36 20.13 -34.53 22.52
C GLY A 36 21.14 -33.56 21.91
N MET A 37 22.42 -33.97 21.82
CA MET A 37 23.45 -33.19 21.14
C MET A 37 23.19 -33.08 19.65
N ILE A 38 22.88 -34.20 18.96
CA ILE A 38 22.62 -34.19 17.52
C ILE A 38 21.37 -33.36 17.20
N SER A 39 20.31 -33.49 17.98
CA SER A 39 19.09 -32.68 17.83
C SER A 39 19.34 -31.19 18.07
N SER A 40 20.19 -30.84 19.06
CA SER A 40 20.58 -29.45 19.33
C SER A 40 21.46 -28.88 18.22
N LEU A 41 22.35 -29.69 17.64
CA LEU A 41 23.21 -29.32 16.52
C LEU A 41 22.39 -29.05 15.25
N GLY A 42 21.48 -29.97 14.89
CA GLY A 42 20.57 -29.77 13.76
C GLY A 42 19.69 -28.52 13.93
N ARG A 43 19.18 -28.29 15.15
CA ARG A 43 18.43 -27.06 15.45
C ARG A 43 19.30 -25.80 15.28
N ALA A 44 20.55 -25.84 15.75
CA ALA A 44 21.45 -24.70 15.62
C ALA A 44 21.77 -24.41 14.15
N TYR A 45 21.96 -25.44 13.32
CA TYR A 45 22.12 -25.26 11.88
C TYR A 45 20.89 -24.64 11.22
N ASN A 46 19.67 -25.08 11.56
CA ASN A 46 18.45 -24.44 11.04
C ASN A 46 18.38 -22.94 11.38
N ASN A 47 18.74 -22.53 12.61
CA ASN A 47 18.73 -21.11 12.98
C ASN A 47 19.91 -20.31 12.40
N LEU A 48 20.84 -20.97 11.71
CA LEU A 48 21.93 -20.35 10.96
C LEU A 48 21.67 -20.41 9.44
N ASP A 49 20.44 -20.80 9.04
CA ASP A 49 20.04 -21.03 7.64
C ASP A 49 20.86 -22.10 6.91
N LEU A 50 21.51 -22.99 7.67
CA LEU A 50 22.28 -24.13 7.17
C LEU A 50 21.40 -25.38 7.15
N TYR A 51 20.33 -25.34 6.35
CA TYR A 51 19.25 -26.32 6.41
C TYR A 51 19.66 -27.73 5.94
N GLU A 52 20.53 -27.83 4.93
CA GLU A 52 21.10 -29.11 4.46
C GLU A 52 21.92 -29.78 5.58
N GLU A 53 22.83 -29.03 6.21
CA GLU A 53 23.63 -29.51 7.35
C GLU A 53 22.75 -29.91 8.54
N GLY A 54 21.67 -29.17 8.78
CA GLY A 54 20.63 -29.50 9.76
C GLY A 54 19.98 -30.86 9.48
N LEU A 55 19.51 -31.08 8.24
CA LEU A 55 18.93 -32.36 7.81
C LEU A 55 19.91 -33.51 7.92
N GLU A 56 21.18 -33.31 7.54
CA GLU A 56 22.22 -34.33 7.70
C GLU A 56 22.30 -34.80 9.15
N GLN A 57 22.21 -33.89 10.13
CA GLN A 57 22.19 -34.27 11.55
C GLN A 57 20.91 -35.01 11.94
N PHE A 58 19.74 -34.51 11.52
CA PHE A 58 18.46 -35.15 11.87
C PHE A 58 18.34 -36.57 11.31
N HIS A 59 18.90 -36.84 10.13
CA HIS A 59 18.95 -38.18 9.54
C HIS A 59 19.76 -39.18 10.36
N LEU A 60 20.80 -38.76 11.08
CA LEU A 60 21.59 -39.64 11.95
C LEU A 60 20.79 -40.21 13.12
N ILE A 61 19.71 -39.54 13.51
CA ILE A 61 18.86 -39.87 14.67
C ILE A 61 17.42 -40.17 14.26
N ALA A 62 17.17 -40.51 13.00
CA ALA A 62 15.82 -40.70 12.47
C ALA A 62 15.07 -41.87 13.15
N GLU A 63 15.77 -42.97 13.49
CA GLU A 63 15.16 -44.10 14.19
C GLU A 63 14.74 -43.72 15.62
N GLU A 64 15.58 -42.98 16.36
CA GLU A 64 15.24 -42.52 17.71
C GLU A 64 14.19 -41.41 17.70
N GLY A 65 14.18 -40.56 16.67
CA GLY A 65 13.32 -39.39 16.52
C GLY A 65 11.89 -39.69 16.06
N GLU A 66 11.57 -40.93 15.65
CA GLU A 66 10.26 -41.31 15.09
C GLU A 66 9.07 -40.89 15.98
N LYS A 67 9.26 -40.89 17.30
CA LYS A 67 8.23 -40.55 18.31
C LYS A 67 8.44 -39.19 18.97
N ASP A 68 9.36 -38.37 18.46
CA ASP A 68 9.64 -37.03 18.97
C ASP A 68 8.98 -35.97 18.06
N PRO A 69 7.93 -35.26 18.51
CA PRO A 69 7.29 -34.23 17.70
C PRO A 69 8.26 -33.09 17.32
N LEU A 70 9.24 -32.76 18.18
CA LEU A 70 10.21 -31.70 17.90
C LEU A 70 11.22 -32.11 16.82
N TRP A 71 11.55 -33.40 16.72
CA TRP A 71 12.39 -33.90 15.63
C TRP A 71 11.67 -33.76 14.29
N HIS A 72 10.40 -34.17 14.23
CA HIS A 72 9.56 -34.01 13.03
C HIS A 72 9.39 -32.55 12.65
N PHE A 73 9.09 -31.66 13.61
CA PHE A 73 9.00 -30.22 13.38
C PHE A 73 10.29 -29.66 12.80
N ARG A 74 11.46 -29.93 13.42
CA ARG A 74 12.74 -29.38 12.95
C ARG A 74 13.16 -29.93 11.59
N THR A 75 12.87 -31.19 11.32
CA THR A 75 13.11 -31.80 10.01
C THR A 75 12.20 -31.17 8.95
N GLY A 76 10.92 -30.98 9.27
CA GLY A 76 9.96 -30.28 8.41
C GLY A 76 10.35 -28.84 8.14
N TYR A 77 10.86 -28.14 9.14
CA TYR A 77 11.39 -26.77 9.02
C TYR A 77 12.53 -26.73 8.00
N SER A 78 13.52 -27.62 8.12
CA SER A 78 14.62 -27.68 7.15
C SER A 78 14.12 -28.01 5.74
N TYR A 79 13.18 -28.94 5.58
CA TYR A 79 12.61 -29.24 4.27
C TYR A 79 11.85 -28.05 3.67
N TYR A 80 11.11 -27.29 4.48
CA TYR A 80 10.36 -26.14 4.02
C TYR A 80 11.27 -25.07 3.40
N TYR A 81 12.34 -24.68 4.09
CA TYR A 81 13.30 -23.68 3.61
C TYR A 81 14.28 -24.19 2.54
N LEU A 82 14.21 -25.48 2.21
CA LEU A 82 14.92 -26.07 1.07
C LEU A 82 13.99 -26.26 -0.14
N ASP A 83 12.79 -25.68 -0.12
CA ASP A 83 11.74 -25.86 -1.14
C ASP A 83 11.34 -27.33 -1.37
N ARG A 84 11.52 -28.18 -0.36
CA ARG A 84 11.14 -29.61 -0.37
C ARG A 84 9.79 -29.78 0.28
N HIS A 85 8.77 -29.14 -0.31
CA HIS A 85 7.46 -28.96 0.32
C HIS A 85 6.70 -30.29 0.51
N GLU A 86 6.88 -31.28 -0.35
CA GLU A 86 6.27 -32.60 -0.16
C GLU A 86 6.79 -33.29 1.11
N GLU A 87 8.10 -33.28 1.34
CA GLU A 87 8.69 -33.80 2.57
C GLU A 87 8.35 -32.96 3.80
N ALA A 88 8.29 -31.63 3.66
CA ALA A 88 7.86 -30.72 4.73
C ALA A 88 6.42 -31.05 5.18
N VAL A 89 5.48 -31.21 4.24
CA VAL A 89 4.09 -31.62 4.53
C VAL A 89 4.05 -32.94 5.29
N GLN A 90 4.87 -33.93 4.90
CA GLN A 90 4.94 -35.22 5.59
C GLN A 90 5.45 -35.07 7.03
N ALA A 91 6.53 -34.32 7.22
CA ALA A 91 7.17 -34.10 8.52
C ALA A 91 6.25 -33.32 9.48
N PHE A 92 5.68 -32.19 9.07
CA PHE A 92 4.76 -31.43 9.93
C PHE A 92 3.46 -32.19 10.22
N SER A 93 2.95 -32.99 9.28
CA SER A 93 1.81 -33.88 9.54
C SER A 93 2.16 -34.93 10.61
N ALA A 94 3.37 -35.46 10.62
CA ALA A 94 3.83 -36.39 11.65
C ALA A 94 4.04 -35.70 13.00
N ALA A 95 4.55 -34.46 13.02
CA ALA A 95 4.66 -33.65 14.23
C ALA A 95 3.28 -33.45 14.89
N LEU A 96 2.27 -33.00 14.13
CA LEU A 96 0.90 -32.79 14.63
C LEU A 96 0.17 -34.09 15.01
N ALA A 97 0.55 -35.23 14.42
CA ALA A 97 0.02 -36.52 14.84
C ALA A 97 0.49 -36.92 16.25
N LEU A 98 1.68 -36.47 16.65
CA LEU A 98 2.28 -36.70 17.97
C LEU A 98 1.91 -35.59 18.97
N ASP A 99 1.80 -34.34 18.52
CA ASP A 99 1.38 -33.18 19.31
C ASP A 99 0.36 -32.32 18.54
N PRO A 100 -0.95 -32.63 18.64
CA PRO A 100 -1.99 -31.92 17.88
C PRO A 100 -2.18 -30.45 18.27
N GLY A 101 -1.59 -29.99 19.37
CA GLY A 101 -1.73 -28.62 19.87
C GLY A 101 -0.63 -27.67 19.42
N ASP A 102 0.35 -28.13 18.64
CA ASP A 102 1.46 -27.28 18.19
C ASP A 102 1.03 -26.36 17.05
N GLU A 103 0.72 -25.11 17.39
CA GLU A 103 0.26 -24.08 16.45
C GLU A 103 1.30 -23.79 15.35
N GLN A 104 2.60 -23.87 15.67
CA GLN A 104 3.67 -23.63 14.70
C GLN A 104 3.72 -24.71 13.61
N SER A 105 3.66 -25.99 13.99
CA SER A 105 3.55 -27.09 13.01
C SER A 105 2.28 -26.96 12.16
N ALA A 106 1.16 -26.54 12.75
CA ALA A 106 -0.10 -26.35 12.01
C ALA A 106 0.02 -25.26 10.95
N MET A 107 0.62 -24.12 11.31
CA MET A 107 0.87 -23.01 10.40
C MET A 107 1.82 -23.41 9.26
N LEU A 108 2.99 -23.98 9.58
CA LEU A 108 3.96 -24.39 8.56
C LEU A 108 3.46 -25.53 7.67
N LEU A 109 2.61 -26.42 8.19
CA LEU A 109 1.93 -27.43 7.38
C LEU A 109 0.99 -26.80 6.35
N ASP A 110 0.23 -25.78 6.75
CA ASP A 110 -0.65 -25.06 5.82
C ASP A 110 0.16 -24.36 4.73
N TRP A 111 1.21 -23.64 5.10
CA TRP A 111 2.12 -22.98 4.15
C TRP A 111 2.77 -23.99 3.20
N SER A 112 3.28 -25.10 3.71
CA SER A 112 3.87 -26.17 2.90
C SER A 112 2.86 -26.79 1.93
N ARG A 113 1.59 -26.93 2.32
CA ARG A 113 0.53 -27.44 1.45
C ARG A 113 0.18 -26.46 0.34
N ARG A 114 0.10 -25.16 0.64
CA ARG A 114 -0.15 -24.12 -0.37
C ARG A 114 0.95 -24.11 -1.43
N LYS A 115 2.22 -24.10 -0.99
CA LYS A 115 3.37 -24.16 -1.90
C LYS A 115 3.38 -25.43 -2.75
N LEU A 116 3.15 -26.60 -2.15
CA LEU A 116 3.08 -27.86 -2.90
C LEU A 116 1.93 -27.89 -3.92
N GLU A 117 0.77 -27.31 -3.59
CA GLU A 117 -0.33 -27.22 -4.55
C GLU A 117 0.00 -26.25 -5.68
N GLN A 118 0.64 -25.12 -5.38
CA GLN A 118 1.13 -24.17 -6.38
C GLN A 118 2.08 -24.85 -7.37
N GLU A 119 3.09 -25.59 -6.88
CA GLU A 119 4.02 -26.36 -7.71
C GLU A 119 3.30 -27.37 -8.61
N ARG A 120 2.26 -28.03 -8.09
CA ARG A 120 1.45 -28.98 -8.87
C ARG A 120 0.66 -28.30 -9.97
N VAL A 121 0.03 -27.17 -9.68
CA VAL A 121 -0.71 -26.37 -10.66
C VAL A 121 0.24 -25.89 -11.76
N ILE A 122 1.40 -25.34 -11.38
CA ILE A 122 2.45 -24.90 -12.30
C ILE A 122 2.92 -26.07 -13.18
N ALA A 123 3.26 -27.21 -12.58
CA ALA A 123 3.70 -28.39 -13.31
C ALA A 123 2.62 -28.90 -14.29
N ALA A 124 1.35 -28.88 -13.89
CA ALA A 124 0.23 -29.27 -14.76
C ALA A 124 0.02 -28.26 -15.91
N ASN A 125 0.23 -26.97 -15.67
CA ASN A 125 0.17 -25.94 -16.72
C ASN A 125 1.34 -26.07 -17.71
N ARG A 126 2.55 -26.36 -17.21
CA ARG A 126 3.72 -26.67 -18.03
C ARG A 126 3.50 -27.86 -18.95
N GLU A 127 2.93 -28.94 -18.43
CA GLU A 127 2.64 -30.14 -19.22
C GLU A 127 1.55 -29.88 -20.28
N ARG A 128 0.50 -29.12 -19.92
CA ARG A 128 -0.51 -28.65 -20.89
C ARG A 128 0.12 -27.81 -22.00
N SER A 129 0.96 -26.85 -21.65
CA SER A 129 1.62 -25.97 -22.62
C SER A 129 2.58 -26.72 -23.55
N ARG A 130 3.34 -27.70 -23.01
CA ARG A 130 4.21 -28.59 -23.81
C ARG A 130 3.45 -29.42 -24.83
N THR A 131 2.22 -29.83 -24.52
CA THR A 131 1.42 -30.70 -25.40
C THR A 131 0.58 -29.91 -26.41
N GLN A 132 0.38 -28.61 -26.19
CA GLN A 132 -0.40 -27.73 -27.04
C GLN A 132 0.49 -27.05 -28.08
N VAL A 133 0.46 -27.55 -29.32
CA VAL A 133 1.11 -26.84 -30.45
C VAL A 133 0.23 -25.65 -30.84
N ARG A 134 0.66 -24.44 -30.49
CA ARG A 134 0.02 -23.23 -31.02
C ARG A 134 0.33 -23.09 -32.51
N THR A 135 -0.72 -23.08 -33.31
CA THR A 135 -0.65 -22.99 -34.78
C THR A 135 -1.45 -21.80 -35.33
N GLY A 136 -1.90 -20.90 -34.46
CA GLY A 136 -2.67 -19.70 -34.80
C GLY A 136 -1.83 -18.42 -34.80
N ILE A 137 -2.43 -17.34 -35.32
CA ILE A 137 -1.89 -15.98 -35.21
C ILE A 137 -2.13 -15.52 -33.76
N PRO A 138 -1.12 -15.00 -33.03
CA PRO A 138 -1.33 -14.45 -31.70
C PRO A 138 -2.49 -13.44 -31.68
N PHE A 139 -3.28 -13.44 -30.60
CA PHE A 139 -4.39 -12.51 -30.39
C PHE A 139 -5.53 -12.58 -31.41
N GLU A 140 -5.63 -13.66 -32.19
CA GLU A 140 -6.76 -13.86 -33.11
C GLU A 140 -8.10 -13.72 -32.34
N GLY A 141 -8.98 -12.87 -32.85
CA GLY A 141 -10.30 -12.57 -32.27
C GLY A 141 -10.32 -11.57 -31.12
N MET A 142 -9.19 -10.97 -30.74
CA MET A 142 -9.12 -9.89 -29.74
C MET A 142 -9.17 -8.52 -30.42
N ASP A 143 -9.90 -7.58 -29.82
CA ASP A 143 -9.88 -6.17 -30.24
C ASP A 143 -8.71 -5.48 -29.54
N LEU A 144 -7.58 -5.39 -30.23
CA LEU A 144 -6.35 -4.79 -29.70
C LEU A 144 -6.36 -3.25 -29.76
N GLU A 145 -7.28 -2.62 -30.50
CA GLU A 145 -7.43 -1.16 -30.48
C GLU A 145 -8.15 -0.73 -29.20
N ALA A 146 -9.18 -1.46 -28.78
CA ALA A 146 -9.91 -1.20 -27.53
C ALA A 146 -9.20 -1.73 -26.27
N PHE A 147 -8.00 -2.30 -26.40
CA PHE A 147 -7.24 -2.84 -25.28
C PHE A 147 -6.48 -1.76 -24.49
N TRP A 148 -6.05 -0.70 -25.17
CA TRP A 148 -5.18 0.34 -24.62
C TRP A 148 -5.96 1.58 -24.17
N ASP A 149 -5.55 2.14 -23.03
CA ASP A 149 -5.89 3.49 -22.61
C ASP A 149 -4.80 4.46 -23.08
N ASP A 150 -5.07 5.16 -24.19
CA ASP A 150 -4.20 6.17 -24.78
C ASP A 150 -4.38 7.55 -24.11
N SER A 151 -4.36 7.58 -22.78
CA SER A 151 -4.27 8.82 -22.02
C SER A 151 -2.98 9.59 -22.36
N ASP A 152 -2.97 10.90 -22.15
CA ASP A 152 -1.79 11.74 -22.41
C ASP A 152 -0.55 11.21 -21.65
N TYR A 153 -0.74 10.71 -20.42
CA TYR A 153 0.31 10.08 -19.63
C TYR A 153 0.81 8.78 -20.26
N ALA A 154 -0.07 7.89 -20.70
CA ALA A 154 0.33 6.63 -21.32
C ALA A 154 1.17 6.88 -22.58
N LEU A 155 0.69 7.79 -23.45
CA LEU A 155 1.36 8.19 -24.68
C LEU A 155 2.75 8.82 -24.44
N GLU A 156 2.87 9.64 -23.39
CA GLU A 156 4.15 10.26 -23.03
C GLU A 156 5.13 9.27 -22.41
N SER A 157 4.67 8.42 -21.49
CA SER A 157 5.54 7.64 -20.62
C SER A 157 5.89 6.25 -21.18
N TYR A 158 4.98 5.61 -21.92
CA TYR A 158 5.13 4.21 -22.35
C TYR A 158 5.21 4.05 -23.88
N VAL A 159 4.38 4.78 -24.64
CA VAL A 159 4.16 4.46 -26.05
C VAL A 159 5.29 4.97 -26.95
N SER A 160 6.02 4.04 -27.56
CA SER A 160 7.04 4.32 -28.58
C SER A 160 6.50 4.12 -30.01
N ASP A 161 7.26 4.55 -31.01
CA ASP A 161 6.98 4.17 -32.40
C ASP A 161 7.03 2.62 -32.55
N PRO A 162 6.21 2.02 -33.45
CA PRO A 162 6.24 0.58 -33.69
C PRO A 162 7.64 0.05 -34.03
N PRO A 163 8.10 -1.03 -33.39
CA PRO A 163 9.48 -1.49 -33.52
C PRO A 163 9.68 -2.23 -34.84
N ASP A 164 10.76 -1.89 -35.54
CA ASP A 164 11.20 -2.63 -36.71
C ASP A 164 12.07 -3.84 -36.34
N ASP A 165 12.37 -4.69 -37.33
CA ASP A 165 13.12 -5.93 -37.09
C ASP A 165 14.57 -5.69 -36.62
N GLU A 166 15.15 -4.52 -36.94
CA GLU A 166 16.51 -4.15 -36.50
C GLU A 166 16.49 -3.74 -35.02
N LEU A 167 15.51 -2.93 -34.61
CA LEU A 167 15.30 -2.55 -33.21
C LEU A 167 15.04 -3.79 -32.35
N ILE A 168 14.13 -4.67 -32.76
CA ILE A 168 13.82 -5.92 -32.06
C ILE A 168 15.08 -6.75 -31.86
N ALA A 169 15.84 -7.00 -32.94
CA ALA A 169 17.06 -7.81 -32.85
C ALA A 169 18.11 -7.17 -31.91
N SER A 170 18.20 -5.84 -31.89
CA SER A 170 19.11 -5.12 -31.00
C SER A 170 18.70 -5.20 -29.53
N VAL A 171 17.40 -5.15 -29.23
CA VAL A 171 16.85 -5.26 -27.86
C VAL A 171 17.02 -6.70 -27.35
N GLU A 172 16.68 -7.70 -28.16
CA GLU A 172 16.91 -9.11 -27.80
C GLU A 172 18.41 -9.41 -27.56
N GLN A 173 19.31 -8.77 -28.31
CA GLN A 173 20.75 -8.91 -28.09
C GLN A 173 21.20 -8.32 -26.75
N GLU A 174 20.64 -7.17 -26.37
CA GLU A 174 20.96 -6.49 -25.11
C GLU A 174 20.41 -7.27 -23.91
N LEU A 175 19.14 -7.67 -23.96
CA LEU A 175 18.50 -8.49 -22.93
C LEU A 175 19.10 -9.90 -22.86
N GLY A 176 19.59 -10.44 -23.97
CA GLY A 176 20.11 -11.80 -24.06
C GLY A 176 19.04 -12.88 -24.15
N TYR A 177 17.79 -12.51 -24.47
CA TYR A 177 16.63 -13.39 -24.59
C TYR A 177 15.87 -13.11 -25.89
N LYS A 178 15.26 -14.15 -26.47
CA LYS A 178 14.28 -14.00 -27.56
C LYS A 178 12.92 -13.64 -27.02
N LEU A 179 12.34 -12.54 -27.51
CA LEU A 179 11.01 -12.11 -27.07
C LEU A 179 9.93 -13.04 -27.66
N PRO A 180 8.84 -13.30 -26.91
CA PRO A 180 7.73 -14.10 -27.41
C PRO A 180 7.14 -13.54 -28.71
N ALA A 181 6.71 -14.41 -29.62
CA ALA A 181 6.13 -13.97 -30.89
C ALA A 181 4.84 -13.16 -30.69
N SER A 182 4.06 -13.49 -29.65
CA SER A 182 2.88 -12.73 -29.22
C SER A 182 3.27 -11.33 -28.73
N TYR A 183 4.31 -11.22 -27.92
CA TYR A 183 4.82 -9.94 -27.43
C TYR A 183 5.25 -9.03 -28.59
N ILE A 184 6.08 -9.52 -29.51
CA ILE A 184 6.51 -8.76 -30.69
C ILE A 184 5.31 -8.33 -31.55
N MET A 185 4.30 -9.20 -31.72
CA MET A 185 3.11 -8.89 -32.50
C MET A 185 2.30 -7.75 -31.88
N LEU A 186 2.07 -7.80 -30.56
CA LEU A 186 1.37 -6.74 -29.84
C LEU A 186 2.13 -5.41 -29.97
N MET A 187 3.44 -5.44 -29.76
CA MET A 187 4.31 -4.25 -29.80
C MET A 187 4.42 -3.63 -31.19
N LYS A 188 4.32 -4.45 -32.26
CA LYS A 188 4.23 -3.95 -33.65
C LYS A 188 2.91 -3.25 -33.96
N GLN A 189 1.85 -3.51 -33.20
CA GLN A 189 0.59 -2.80 -33.32
C GLN A 189 0.57 -1.55 -32.44
N HIS A 190 1.06 -1.66 -31.20
CA HIS A 190 1.11 -0.59 -30.22
C HIS A 190 2.27 -0.87 -29.23
N ASN A 191 3.33 -0.05 -29.27
CA ASN A 191 4.63 -0.38 -28.69
C ASN A 191 4.79 0.11 -27.24
N GLY A 192 4.16 -0.63 -26.33
CA GLY A 192 4.08 -0.30 -24.91
C GLY A 192 2.88 0.61 -24.64
N GLY A 193 2.36 0.62 -23.41
CA GLY A 193 1.17 1.40 -23.07
C GLY A 193 0.51 0.93 -21.77
N VAL A 194 -0.60 1.59 -21.43
CA VAL A 194 -1.45 1.21 -20.28
C VAL A 194 -2.69 0.49 -20.82
N PRO A 195 -2.99 -0.73 -20.39
CA PRO A 195 -4.23 -1.41 -20.79
C PRO A 195 -5.43 -0.92 -19.94
N HIS A 196 -6.65 -1.00 -20.48
CA HIS A 196 -7.86 -0.76 -19.68
C HIS A 196 -8.10 -1.84 -18.61
N ASN A 197 -7.67 -3.07 -18.87
CA ASN A 197 -7.72 -4.15 -17.91
C ASN A 197 -6.33 -4.36 -17.33
N THR A 198 -6.18 -4.14 -16.03
CA THR A 198 -4.88 -4.06 -15.33
C THR A 198 -4.66 -5.18 -14.33
N CYS A 199 -5.67 -6.00 -14.02
CA CYS A 199 -5.56 -7.04 -13.00
C CYS A 199 -5.53 -8.45 -13.62
N PHE A 200 -4.64 -9.31 -13.15
CA PHE A 200 -4.58 -10.72 -13.50
C PHE A 200 -5.00 -11.57 -12.28
N PRO A 201 -6.10 -12.35 -12.36
CA PRO A 201 -6.57 -13.17 -11.26
C PRO A 201 -5.56 -14.28 -10.89
N THR A 202 -5.32 -14.47 -9.59
CA THR A 202 -4.50 -15.56 -9.05
C THR A 202 -5.14 -16.15 -7.78
N ASN A 203 -4.86 -17.41 -7.47
CA ASN A 203 -5.27 -18.02 -6.20
C ASN A 203 -4.12 -18.05 -5.17
N VAL A 204 -3.02 -17.37 -5.50
CA VAL A 204 -1.83 -17.22 -4.65
C VAL A 204 -1.76 -15.73 -4.30
N PRO A 205 -1.85 -15.38 -3.00
CA PRO A 205 -1.69 -14.01 -2.55
C PRO A 205 -0.34 -13.41 -2.98
N THR A 206 -0.34 -12.14 -3.34
CA THR A 206 0.84 -11.28 -3.43
C THR A 206 1.05 -10.55 -2.09
N SER A 207 2.08 -9.72 -1.94
CA SER A 207 2.26 -8.86 -0.75
C SER A 207 1.08 -7.93 -0.48
N TRP A 208 0.36 -7.52 -1.52
CA TRP A 208 -0.65 -6.47 -1.44
C TRP A 208 -2.08 -6.92 -1.79
N ALA A 209 -2.28 -8.06 -2.46
CA ALA A 209 -3.60 -8.60 -2.78
C ALA A 209 -3.71 -10.11 -2.56
N ASP A 210 -4.87 -10.56 -2.09
CA ASP A 210 -5.12 -11.99 -1.82
C ASP A 210 -5.39 -12.82 -3.08
N ASP A 211 -5.87 -12.20 -4.16
CA ASP A 211 -6.52 -12.89 -5.28
C ASP A 211 -6.18 -12.35 -6.68
N HIS A 212 -5.25 -11.41 -6.79
CA HIS A 212 -4.80 -10.89 -8.08
C HIS A 212 -3.39 -10.27 -8.03
N ALA A 213 -2.79 -10.11 -9.21
CA ALA A 213 -1.64 -9.25 -9.44
C ALA A 213 -2.05 -8.15 -10.43
N ALA A 214 -1.67 -6.90 -10.18
CA ALA A 214 -1.98 -5.76 -11.03
C ALA A 214 -0.74 -5.25 -11.75
N ILE A 215 -0.97 -4.62 -12.89
CA ILE A 215 0.03 -3.91 -13.67
C ILE A 215 -0.41 -2.47 -13.86
N THR A 216 0.55 -1.55 -13.95
CA THR A 216 0.29 -0.17 -14.38
C THR A 216 0.38 -0.08 -15.90
N GLY A 217 1.46 -0.59 -16.48
CA GLY A 217 1.66 -0.57 -17.92
C GLY A 217 2.50 -1.73 -18.42
N ILE A 218 2.47 -1.92 -19.73
CA ILE A 218 3.25 -2.91 -20.45
C ILE A 218 4.39 -2.16 -21.14
N LEU A 219 5.63 -2.58 -20.89
CA LEU A 219 6.82 -1.94 -21.45
C LEU A 219 6.85 -2.14 -22.98
N GLY A 220 7.29 -1.12 -23.71
CA GLY A 220 7.52 -1.20 -25.16
C GLY A 220 8.88 -1.83 -25.51
N ILE A 221 9.02 -2.38 -26.72
CA ILE A 221 10.33 -2.76 -27.28
C ILE A 221 11.05 -1.49 -27.71
N GLY A 222 12.01 -1.07 -26.89
CA GLY A 222 12.73 0.19 -27.12
C GLY A 222 13.69 0.54 -26.01
N ARG A 223 14.19 1.77 -26.10
CA ARG A 223 15.10 2.42 -25.14
C ARG A 223 14.96 3.95 -25.15
N ASP A 224 13.90 4.45 -25.78
CA ASP A 224 13.59 5.87 -25.94
C ASP A 224 12.64 6.40 -24.85
N LYS A 225 11.88 5.50 -24.21
CA LYS A 225 11.00 5.78 -23.08
C LYS A 225 11.56 5.19 -21.79
N SER A 226 11.23 5.79 -20.66
CA SER A 226 11.60 5.24 -19.36
C SER A 226 10.98 3.86 -19.14
N TYR A 227 9.69 3.71 -19.47
CA TYR A 227 8.96 2.45 -19.42
C TYR A 227 9.04 1.69 -20.76
N SER A 228 10.26 1.49 -21.24
CA SER A 228 10.56 0.54 -22.33
C SER A 228 11.52 -0.54 -21.84
N LEU A 229 11.58 -1.68 -22.54
CA LEU A 229 12.36 -2.84 -22.11
C LEU A 229 13.81 -2.53 -21.77
N CYS A 230 14.45 -1.63 -22.52
CA CYS A 230 15.82 -1.16 -22.28
C CYS A 230 15.86 0.34 -21.92
N GLY A 231 14.77 0.88 -21.38
CA GLY A 231 14.70 2.23 -20.80
C GLY A 231 15.47 2.35 -19.49
N ASP A 232 15.53 3.55 -18.92
CA ASP A 232 16.19 3.79 -17.63
C ASP A 232 15.45 3.19 -16.43
N LEU A 233 14.17 2.84 -16.59
CA LEU A 233 13.39 2.02 -15.65
C LEU A 233 13.05 0.64 -16.24
N GLY A 234 13.77 0.21 -17.27
CA GLY A 234 13.54 -1.04 -17.99
C GLY A 234 14.09 -2.29 -17.29
N SER A 235 14.02 -3.42 -17.98
CA SER A 235 14.45 -4.72 -17.44
C SER A 235 15.89 -4.77 -16.93
N PRO A 236 16.90 -4.20 -17.63
CA PRO A 236 18.26 -4.17 -17.10
C PRO A 236 18.36 -3.39 -15.78
N PHE A 237 17.71 -2.24 -15.67
CA PHE A 237 17.70 -1.44 -14.44
C PHE A 237 17.10 -2.20 -13.27
N MET A 238 15.94 -2.84 -13.47
CA MET A 238 15.29 -3.61 -12.41
C MET A 238 16.16 -4.79 -11.93
N ILE A 239 16.83 -5.48 -12.85
CA ILE A 239 17.70 -6.61 -12.48
C ILE A 239 19.00 -6.13 -11.81
N GLU A 240 19.66 -5.12 -12.39
CA GLU A 240 21.01 -4.72 -11.96
C GLU A 240 21.00 -3.79 -10.75
N GLU A 241 20.06 -2.85 -10.67
CA GLU A 241 20.01 -1.82 -9.62
C GLU A 241 19.03 -2.20 -8.52
N TRP A 242 17.88 -2.81 -8.86
CA TRP A 242 16.87 -3.23 -7.88
C TRP A 242 17.01 -4.69 -7.42
N GLY A 243 17.96 -5.44 -7.99
CA GLY A 243 18.30 -6.80 -7.51
C GLY A 243 17.30 -7.89 -7.89
N TYR A 244 16.36 -7.61 -8.81
CA TYR A 244 15.45 -8.64 -9.32
C TYR A 244 16.21 -9.80 -9.98
N PRO A 245 15.68 -11.03 -9.92
CA PRO A 245 16.40 -12.21 -10.39
C PRO A 245 16.71 -12.15 -11.90
N ASP A 246 17.98 -12.38 -12.26
CA ASP A 246 18.44 -12.52 -13.66
C ASP A 246 18.02 -13.87 -14.26
N ILE A 247 16.71 -14.02 -14.45
CA ILE A 247 16.06 -15.24 -14.95
C ILE A 247 15.26 -15.00 -16.25
N GLY A 248 15.20 -13.75 -16.71
CA GLY A 248 14.40 -13.37 -17.86
C GLY A 248 14.25 -11.87 -18.06
N VAL A 249 13.06 -11.41 -18.44
CA VAL A 249 12.82 -10.03 -18.89
C VAL A 249 11.64 -9.43 -18.12
N VAL A 250 11.83 -8.28 -17.48
CA VAL A 250 10.74 -7.48 -16.89
C VAL A 250 9.93 -6.85 -18.02
N ILE A 251 8.60 -7.03 -17.99
CA ILE A 251 7.70 -6.63 -19.08
C ILE A 251 6.56 -5.72 -18.65
N CYS A 252 6.24 -5.64 -17.35
CA CYS A 252 5.27 -4.69 -16.81
C CYS A 252 5.82 -4.09 -15.51
N ASP A 253 5.54 -2.82 -15.30
CA ASP A 253 5.58 -2.20 -13.98
C ASP A 253 4.24 -2.39 -13.28
N CYS A 254 4.27 -2.33 -11.95
CA CYS A 254 3.12 -2.52 -11.08
C CYS A 254 2.81 -1.22 -10.30
N PRO A 255 1.62 -1.10 -9.70
CA PRO A 255 1.23 0.10 -8.94
C PRO A 255 2.16 0.44 -7.76
N SER A 256 2.95 -0.53 -7.30
CA SER A 256 3.88 -0.40 -6.16
C SER A 256 5.14 0.42 -6.44
N ALA A 257 5.25 1.11 -7.58
CA ALA A 257 6.44 1.87 -7.97
C ALA A 257 7.75 1.05 -8.02
N GLY A 258 7.65 -0.24 -8.37
CA GLY A 258 8.81 -1.12 -8.61
C GLY A 258 9.14 -2.08 -7.46
N HIS A 259 8.37 -2.07 -6.37
CA HIS A 259 8.46 -3.07 -5.30
C HIS A 259 7.91 -4.45 -5.72
N ASP A 260 7.19 -4.51 -6.82
CA ASP A 260 6.90 -5.74 -7.56
C ASP A 260 6.91 -5.51 -9.08
N VAL A 261 7.11 -6.60 -9.84
CA VAL A 261 7.16 -6.57 -11.31
C VAL A 261 6.56 -7.81 -11.93
N ILE A 262 6.15 -7.70 -13.21
CA ILE A 262 5.81 -8.87 -14.04
C ILE A 262 6.98 -9.19 -14.97
N MET A 263 7.41 -10.45 -14.96
CA MET A 263 8.54 -10.93 -15.76
C MET A 263 8.16 -12.10 -16.68
N LEU A 264 8.85 -12.18 -17.81
CA LEU A 264 8.97 -13.40 -18.61
C LEU A 264 10.05 -14.29 -18.00
N ASP A 265 9.69 -15.50 -17.55
CA ASP A 265 10.59 -16.48 -16.94
C ASP A 265 11.11 -17.50 -17.96
N TYR A 266 12.42 -17.50 -18.18
CA TYR A 266 13.09 -18.37 -19.15
C TYR A 266 13.78 -19.59 -18.54
N ARG A 267 13.72 -19.80 -17.22
CA ARG A 267 14.44 -20.90 -16.53
C ARG A 267 14.16 -22.28 -17.13
N HIS A 268 12.95 -22.48 -17.65
CA HIS A 268 12.48 -23.79 -18.13
C HIS A 268 12.55 -23.98 -19.65
N CYS A 269 12.43 -22.89 -20.41
CA CYS A 269 12.39 -22.94 -21.88
C CYS A 269 13.74 -22.61 -22.53
N GLY A 270 14.66 -22.00 -21.78
CA GLY A 270 15.94 -21.49 -22.27
C GLY A 270 15.79 -20.20 -23.06
N LYS A 271 16.90 -19.51 -23.33
CA LYS A 271 16.92 -18.13 -23.88
C LYS A 271 16.17 -17.91 -25.19
N ASP A 272 15.93 -18.97 -25.96
CA ASP A 272 15.24 -18.93 -27.26
C ASP A 272 13.83 -19.56 -27.22
N GLY A 273 13.36 -20.00 -26.04
CA GLY A 273 12.08 -20.68 -25.87
C GLY A 273 10.91 -19.73 -25.63
N GLU A 274 9.70 -20.29 -25.54
CA GLU A 274 8.50 -19.55 -25.09
C GLU A 274 8.52 -19.48 -23.55
N PRO A 275 8.70 -18.29 -22.95
CA PRO A 275 8.75 -18.12 -21.49
C PRO A 275 7.36 -18.14 -20.86
N GLU A 276 7.34 -18.45 -19.56
CA GLU A 276 6.15 -18.27 -18.71
C GLU A 276 6.06 -16.82 -18.23
N VAL A 277 4.91 -16.40 -17.70
CA VAL A 277 4.75 -15.09 -17.06
C VAL A 277 4.62 -15.28 -15.56
N ILE A 278 5.44 -14.53 -14.82
CA ILE A 278 5.49 -14.55 -13.36
C ILE A 278 5.36 -13.13 -12.80
N HIS A 279 4.87 -13.04 -11.58
CA HIS A 279 5.01 -11.89 -10.69
C HIS A 279 6.20 -12.14 -9.76
N VAL A 280 6.97 -11.10 -9.47
CA VAL A 280 8.09 -11.15 -8.53
C VAL A 280 7.96 -10.00 -7.54
N ASP A 281 8.00 -10.34 -6.26
CA ASP A 281 7.72 -9.44 -5.16
C ASP A 281 8.97 -9.16 -4.34
N GLN A 282 9.53 -7.96 -4.45
CA GLN A 282 10.78 -7.61 -3.80
C GLN A 282 10.64 -7.50 -2.27
N GLU A 283 9.46 -7.12 -1.76
CA GLU A 283 9.20 -7.01 -0.33
C GLU A 283 9.12 -8.38 0.35
N ALA A 284 8.76 -9.42 -0.42
CA ALA A 284 8.70 -10.81 0.01
C ALA A 284 9.97 -11.61 -0.40
N ASP A 285 11.16 -11.01 -0.34
CA ASP A 285 12.44 -11.64 -0.70
C ASP A 285 12.45 -12.20 -2.14
N TYR A 286 11.92 -11.42 -3.08
CA TYR A 286 11.78 -11.79 -4.50
C TYR A 286 10.93 -13.05 -4.71
N GLU A 287 9.89 -13.23 -3.89
CA GLU A 287 8.96 -14.34 -4.02
C GLU A 287 8.36 -14.37 -5.43
N ILE A 288 8.37 -15.55 -6.05
CA ILE A 288 7.89 -15.74 -7.42
C ILE A 288 6.50 -16.36 -7.41
N THR A 289 5.54 -15.65 -8.00
CA THR A 289 4.18 -16.13 -8.24
C THR A 289 3.95 -16.41 -9.71
N TYR A 290 3.60 -17.64 -10.06
CA TYR A 290 3.23 -17.99 -11.44
C TYR A 290 1.89 -17.38 -11.83
N LEU A 291 1.83 -16.72 -12.98
CA LEU A 291 0.60 -16.12 -13.51
C LEU A 291 0.08 -16.88 -14.73
N ALA A 292 0.91 -17.02 -15.77
CA ALA A 292 0.45 -17.56 -17.05
C ALA A 292 1.51 -18.43 -17.75
N PRO A 293 1.09 -19.37 -18.60
CA PRO A 293 2.01 -20.24 -19.33
C PRO A 293 2.78 -19.52 -20.44
N ASP A 294 2.29 -18.35 -20.88
CA ASP A 294 2.86 -17.55 -21.94
C ASP A 294 2.24 -16.14 -21.93
N PHE A 295 2.88 -15.21 -22.65
CA PHE A 295 2.47 -13.81 -22.69
C PHE A 295 1.05 -13.60 -23.24
N GLU A 296 0.63 -14.35 -24.27
CA GLU A 296 -0.71 -14.18 -24.83
C GLU A 296 -1.80 -14.60 -23.83
N THR A 297 -1.56 -15.67 -23.07
CA THR A 297 -2.48 -16.12 -22.02
C THR A 297 -2.57 -15.08 -20.89
N PHE A 298 -1.44 -14.47 -20.53
CA PHE A 298 -1.42 -13.37 -19.55
C PHE A 298 -2.30 -12.20 -20.02
N ILE A 299 -2.03 -11.66 -21.21
CA ILE A 299 -2.76 -10.52 -21.76
C ILE A 299 -4.26 -10.80 -21.92
N ARG A 300 -4.64 -12.01 -22.35
CA ARG A 300 -6.06 -12.39 -22.45
C ARG A 300 -6.75 -12.59 -21.10
N GLY A 301 -5.98 -12.83 -20.04
CA GLY A 301 -6.47 -13.04 -18.68
C GLY A 301 -6.63 -11.76 -17.88
N LEU A 302 -6.16 -10.62 -18.40
CA LEU A 302 -6.35 -9.32 -17.74
C LEU A 302 -7.84 -8.96 -17.67
N VAL A 303 -8.27 -8.57 -16.48
CA VAL A 303 -9.62 -8.10 -16.15
C VAL A 303 -9.56 -6.69 -15.57
N HIS A 304 -10.72 -6.02 -15.56
CA HIS A 304 -10.85 -4.67 -15.02
C HIS A 304 -10.71 -4.68 -13.49
N GLU A 305 -10.06 -3.65 -12.94
CA GLU A 305 -9.81 -3.52 -11.49
C GLU A 305 -11.09 -3.45 -10.66
N GLU A 306 -12.20 -2.94 -11.22
CA GLU A 306 -13.53 -2.90 -10.58
C GLU A 306 -14.03 -4.26 -10.08
N LEU A 307 -13.52 -5.39 -10.61
CA LEU A 307 -13.85 -6.72 -10.07
C LEU A 307 -13.35 -6.92 -8.64
N TYR A 308 -12.39 -6.11 -8.20
CA TYR A 308 -11.74 -6.14 -6.90
C TYR A 308 -12.07 -4.91 -6.05
N ASP A 309 -12.96 -4.03 -6.52
CA ASP A 309 -13.43 -2.88 -5.74
C ASP A 309 -14.38 -3.36 -4.63
N THR A 310 -13.87 -3.41 -3.39
CA THR A 310 -14.64 -3.78 -2.20
C THR A 310 -15.28 -2.58 -1.51
N SER A 311 -15.14 -1.36 -2.05
CA SER A 311 -15.57 -0.12 -1.35
C SER A 311 -17.04 -0.13 -0.94
N ALA A 312 -17.92 -0.73 -1.75
CA ALA A 312 -19.33 -0.89 -1.42
C ALA A 312 -19.57 -1.87 -0.26
N GLU A 313 -18.82 -2.98 -0.23
CA GLU A 313 -18.88 -3.97 0.85
C GLU A 313 -18.29 -3.42 2.15
N ASP A 314 -17.16 -2.71 2.07
CA ASP A 314 -16.49 -2.06 3.20
C ASP A 314 -17.38 -0.96 3.81
N ARG A 315 -18.01 -0.15 2.96
CA ARG A 315 -19.01 0.85 3.37
C ARG A 315 -20.16 0.21 4.14
N GLU A 316 -20.72 -0.89 3.63
CA GLU A 316 -21.83 -1.59 4.29
C GLU A 316 -21.37 -2.21 5.62
N GLU A 317 -20.14 -2.73 5.68
CA GLU A 317 -19.57 -3.21 6.93
C GLU A 317 -19.43 -2.09 7.96
N ASP A 318 -18.92 -0.93 7.56
CA ASP A 318 -18.79 0.25 8.41
C ASP A 318 -20.15 0.81 8.86
N LEU A 319 -21.16 0.80 8.00
CA LEU A 319 -22.54 1.12 8.38
C LEU A 319 -23.05 0.17 9.46
N ARG A 320 -22.82 -1.14 9.30
CA ARG A 320 -23.17 -2.16 10.31
C ARG A 320 -22.39 -1.96 11.60
N LYS A 321 -21.08 -1.70 11.54
CA LYS A 321 -20.22 -1.39 12.71
C LYS A 321 -20.78 -0.19 13.48
N VAL A 322 -21.13 0.89 12.80
CA VAL A 322 -21.69 2.09 13.42
C VAL A 322 -23.10 1.85 13.97
N GLN A 323 -23.91 1.04 13.30
CA GLN A 323 -25.28 0.75 13.72
C GLN A 323 -25.34 -0.19 14.94
N GLU A 324 -24.53 -1.24 14.96
CA GLU A 324 -24.68 -2.36 15.90
C GLU A 324 -23.49 -2.52 16.85
N GLY A 325 -22.31 -1.99 16.49
CA GLY A 325 -21.09 -2.15 17.26
C GLY A 325 -21.21 -1.58 18.66
N GLU A 326 -20.73 -2.33 19.65
CA GLU A 326 -20.67 -1.85 21.04
C GLU A 326 -19.73 -0.66 21.15
N PHE A 327 -20.17 0.39 21.84
CA PHE A 327 -19.29 1.51 22.19
C PHE A 327 -18.12 1.01 23.04
N SER A 328 -16.97 1.66 22.89
CA SER A 328 -15.82 1.37 23.74
C SER A 328 -16.21 1.51 25.23
N PRO A 329 -15.55 0.79 26.15
CA PRO A 329 -15.85 0.90 27.58
C PRO A 329 -15.84 2.35 28.09
N LEU A 330 -14.91 3.16 27.57
CA LEU A 330 -14.82 4.57 27.93
C LEU A 330 -15.98 5.39 27.35
N LEU A 331 -16.28 5.25 26.05
CA LEU A 331 -17.37 6.01 25.43
C LEU A 331 -18.73 5.64 26.05
N ALA A 332 -18.96 4.36 26.35
CA ALA A 332 -20.13 3.88 27.06
C ALA A 332 -20.22 4.46 28.48
N GLU A 333 -19.11 4.47 29.24
CA GLU A 333 -19.05 5.11 30.56
C GLU A 333 -19.43 6.60 30.47
N LEU A 334 -18.85 7.33 29.51
CA LEU A 334 -19.08 8.74 29.31
C LEU A 334 -20.56 9.05 28.98
N CYS A 335 -21.16 8.29 28.06
CA CYS A 335 -22.57 8.44 27.70
C CYS A 335 -23.50 8.13 28.88
N SER A 336 -23.20 7.07 29.66
CA SER A 336 -24.02 6.66 30.82
C SER A 336 -24.14 7.71 31.93
N ARG A 337 -23.22 8.68 31.96
CA ARG A 337 -23.22 9.79 32.94
C ARG A 337 -24.07 10.97 32.50
N MET A 338 -24.51 11.01 31.25
CA MET A 338 -25.37 12.07 30.73
C MET A 338 -26.85 11.76 31.02
N PRO A 339 -27.69 12.81 31.17
CA PRO A 339 -29.13 12.64 31.06
C PRO A 339 -29.47 12.03 29.69
N GLU A 340 -30.47 11.13 29.65
CA GLU A 340 -30.97 10.57 28.38
C GLU A 340 -29.89 9.80 27.57
N ALA A 341 -29.05 9.02 28.26
CA ALA A 341 -27.94 8.28 27.67
C ALA A 341 -28.30 7.43 26.43
N GLU A 342 -29.46 6.77 26.41
CA GLU A 342 -29.95 6.00 25.25
C GLU A 342 -30.16 6.90 24.02
N GLN A 343 -30.78 8.06 24.22
CA GLN A 343 -30.99 9.04 23.14
C GLN A 343 -29.66 9.61 22.64
N LEU A 344 -28.73 9.91 23.56
CA LEU A 344 -27.40 10.40 23.20
C LEU A 344 -26.63 9.39 22.35
N GLU A 345 -26.70 8.11 22.69
CA GLU A 345 -26.11 7.03 21.89
C GLU A 345 -26.72 6.97 20.49
N ASP A 346 -28.05 7.00 20.38
CA ASP A 346 -28.76 7.03 19.09
C ASP A 346 -28.32 8.22 18.22
N GLN A 347 -28.11 9.39 18.82
CA GLN A 347 -27.66 10.60 18.13
C GLN A 347 -26.22 10.47 17.62
N ILE A 348 -25.31 9.95 18.44
CA ILE A 348 -23.91 9.70 18.04
C ILE A 348 -23.87 8.71 16.87
N ARG A 349 -24.63 7.61 16.96
CA ARG A 349 -24.72 6.62 15.88
C ARG A 349 -25.31 7.23 14.61
N ALA A 350 -26.34 8.08 14.71
CA ALA A 350 -26.93 8.75 13.55
C ALA A 350 -25.92 9.64 12.81
N VAL A 351 -25.15 10.45 13.55
CA VAL A 351 -24.12 11.29 12.92
C VAL A 351 -22.99 10.45 12.33
N CYS A 352 -22.53 9.41 13.04
CA CYS A 352 -21.49 8.52 12.52
C CYS A 352 -21.94 7.76 11.25
N ARG A 353 -23.21 7.36 11.13
CA ARG A 353 -23.72 6.75 9.88
C ARG A 353 -23.66 7.73 8.72
N ARG A 354 -23.94 9.01 8.98
CA ARG A 354 -23.81 10.06 7.96
C ARG A 354 -22.35 10.26 7.55
N VAL A 355 -21.40 10.21 8.48
CA VAL A 355 -19.97 10.22 8.14
C VAL A 355 -19.63 9.09 7.17
N VAL A 356 -20.09 7.86 7.44
CA VAL A 356 -19.86 6.71 6.54
C VAL A 356 -20.52 6.92 5.18
N ARG A 357 -21.76 7.39 5.11
CA ARG A 357 -22.44 7.62 3.82
C ARG A 357 -21.81 8.74 2.99
N GLU A 358 -21.39 9.83 3.63
CA GLU A 358 -20.80 10.99 2.96
C GLU A 358 -19.36 10.70 2.48
N LYS A 359 -18.62 9.81 3.17
CA LYS A 359 -17.22 9.49 2.85
C LYS A 359 -16.99 8.16 2.16
N GLY A 360 -17.92 7.22 2.30
CA GLY A 360 -17.74 5.81 1.94
C GLY A 360 -17.16 4.93 3.05
N TYR A 361 -16.63 5.50 4.14
CA TYR A 361 -15.96 4.75 5.21
C TYR A 361 -16.02 5.46 6.57
N PHE A 362 -15.74 4.73 7.66
CA PHE A 362 -15.83 5.24 9.04
C PHE A 362 -14.50 5.78 9.57
N SER A 363 -14.21 7.05 9.27
CA SER A 363 -13.09 7.78 9.87
C SER A 363 -13.42 9.26 10.06
N PHE A 364 -12.79 9.90 11.06
CA PHE A 364 -12.92 11.31 11.37
C PHE A 364 -11.77 12.12 10.77
N HIS A 365 -12.13 13.16 10.02
CA HIS A 365 -11.20 14.09 9.36
C HIS A 365 -11.59 15.54 9.67
N ALA A 366 -11.14 16.50 8.88
CA ALA A 366 -11.39 17.93 9.07
C ALA A 366 -12.75 18.43 8.53
N ASP A 367 -13.70 17.53 8.25
CA ASP A 367 -15.07 17.85 7.83
C ASP A 367 -16.00 18.16 9.00
N GLU A 368 -17.15 18.77 8.70
CA GLU A 368 -18.10 19.30 9.70
C GLU A 368 -18.60 18.23 10.69
N LEU A 369 -18.98 17.05 10.20
CA LEU A 369 -19.53 15.98 11.05
C LEU A 369 -18.45 15.35 11.93
N SER A 370 -17.25 15.17 11.39
CA SER A 370 -16.10 14.66 12.16
C SER A 370 -15.68 15.65 13.25
N LEU A 371 -15.61 16.94 12.93
CA LEU A 371 -15.34 18.00 13.91
C LEU A 371 -16.39 18.05 15.02
N LEU A 372 -17.67 17.85 14.68
CA LEU A 372 -18.74 17.72 15.67
C LEU A 372 -18.54 16.48 16.56
N MET A 373 -18.07 15.35 16.02
CA MET A 373 -17.79 14.16 16.83
C MET A 373 -16.61 14.36 17.77
N TYR A 374 -15.55 15.07 17.37
CA TYR A 374 -14.49 15.46 18.31
C TYR A 374 -15.04 16.35 19.43
N ASP A 375 -15.90 17.32 19.08
CA ASP A 375 -16.55 18.20 20.05
C ASP A 375 -17.42 17.42 21.05
N VAL A 376 -18.24 16.48 20.56
CA VAL A 376 -19.08 15.63 21.41
C VAL A 376 -18.22 14.80 22.37
N GLN A 377 -17.19 14.13 21.88
CA GLN A 377 -16.30 13.31 22.71
C GLN A 377 -15.63 14.13 23.82
N PHE A 378 -15.12 15.32 23.50
CA PHE A 378 -14.51 16.20 24.50
C PHE A 378 -15.53 16.75 25.49
N ALA A 379 -16.75 17.09 25.05
CA ALA A 379 -17.82 17.53 25.94
C ALA A 379 -18.20 16.45 26.94
N LEU A 380 -18.35 15.20 26.48
CA LEU A 380 -18.65 14.05 27.32
C LEU A 380 -17.51 13.78 28.30
N TYR A 381 -16.26 13.78 27.81
CA TYR A 381 -15.08 13.54 28.64
C TYR A 381 -14.92 14.60 29.74
N THR A 382 -14.98 15.89 29.40
CA THR A 382 -14.83 16.97 30.38
C THR A 382 -15.99 17.10 31.36
N SER A 383 -17.18 16.58 31.01
CA SER A 383 -18.28 16.45 31.95
C SER A 383 -18.05 15.33 32.96
N ALA A 384 -17.47 14.21 32.53
CA ALA A 384 -17.19 13.06 33.39
C ALA A 384 -15.93 13.24 34.25
N TYR A 385 -14.92 13.91 33.71
CA TYR A 385 -13.64 14.21 34.33
C TYR A 385 -13.44 15.73 34.30
N PRO A 386 -13.90 16.47 35.32
CA PRO A 386 -13.84 17.92 35.28
C PRO A 386 -12.39 18.42 35.25
N GLN A 387 -12.10 19.28 34.27
CA GLN A 387 -10.85 20.02 34.15
C GLN A 387 -9.61 19.10 33.93
N PRO A 388 -9.57 18.28 32.86
CA PRO A 388 -8.40 17.47 32.51
C PRO A 388 -7.26 18.35 31.99
N SER A 389 -6.02 17.88 32.09
CA SER A 389 -4.90 18.44 31.31
C SER A 389 -5.05 18.08 29.83
N ARG A 390 -4.20 18.66 28.97
CA ARG A 390 -4.13 18.29 27.55
C ARG A 390 -3.73 16.83 27.41
N GLU A 391 -2.71 16.43 28.16
CA GLU A 391 -2.14 15.09 28.16
C GLU A 391 -3.18 14.05 28.60
N ASP A 392 -3.98 14.35 29.64
CA ASP A 392 -5.05 13.46 30.10
C ASP A 392 -6.07 13.15 28.98
N TYR A 393 -6.45 14.17 28.20
CA TYR A 393 -7.42 13.98 27.11
C TYR A 393 -6.81 13.24 25.91
N LEU A 394 -5.59 13.60 25.51
CA LEU A 394 -4.90 12.93 24.40
C LEU A 394 -4.61 11.46 24.70
N GLU A 395 -4.33 11.09 25.95
CA GLU A 395 -4.18 9.69 26.36
C GLU A 395 -5.52 8.93 26.37
N ALA A 396 -6.63 9.65 26.59
CA ALA A 396 -7.97 9.07 26.65
C ALA A 396 -8.61 8.90 25.27
N TYR A 397 -8.37 9.82 24.33
CA TYR A 397 -9.00 9.84 23.00
C TYR A 397 -8.89 8.51 22.23
N PRO A 398 -7.72 7.85 22.15
CA PRO A 398 -7.59 6.58 21.42
C PRO A 398 -8.53 5.50 21.97
N LYS A 399 -8.78 5.53 23.28
CA LYS A 399 -9.65 4.58 24.00
C LYS A 399 -11.13 4.89 23.82
N MET A 400 -11.50 6.08 23.33
CA MET A 400 -12.90 6.46 23.10
C MET A 400 -13.43 5.89 21.79
N ILE A 401 -12.72 6.12 20.69
CA ILE A 401 -13.25 5.79 19.36
C ILE A 401 -12.17 5.40 18.34
N ALA A 402 -10.95 5.93 18.41
CA ALA A 402 -9.92 5.59 17.42
C ALA A 402 -9.58 4.09 17.45
N PHE A 403 -9.43 3.53 18.66
CA PHE A 403 -9.33 2.10 18.93
C PHE A 403 -10.52 1.63 19.79
N GLY A 404 -11.73 2.05 19.42
CA GLY A 404 -12.96 1.80 20.18
C GLY A 404 -13.48 0.36 20.16
N GLY A 405 -12.82 -0.56 19.44
CA GLY A 405 -13.30 -1.93 19.25
C GLY A 405 -14.35 -2.01 18.15
N ALA A 406 -15.50 -2.64 18.43
CA ALA A 406 -16.57 -2.86 17.45
C ALA A 406 -17.18 -1.57 16.89
N PHE A 407 -17.20 -0.50 17.69
CA PHE A 407 -17.51 0.86 17.26
C PHE A 407 -16.23 1.71 17.33
N GLY A 408 -15.36 1.56 16.33
CA GLY A 408 -14.11 2.32 16.26
C GLY A 408 -13.58 2.48 14.84
N GLN A 409 -12.65 3.43 14.68
CA GLN A 409 -12.08 3.82 13.38
C GLN A 409 -10.92 2.92 12.93
N GLY A 410 -10.38 2.08 13.82
CA GLY A 410 -9.22 1.22 13.53
C GLY A 410 -7.87 1.95 13.55
N GLY A 411 -7.86 3.28 13.56
CA GLY A 411 -6.67 4.12 13.64
C GLY A 411 -7.01 5.60 13.69
N TYR A 412 -5.98 6.45 13.78
CA TYR A 412 -6.07 7.91 13.60
C TYR A 412 -4.66 8.50 13.49
N ALA A 413 -4.50 9.62 12.77
CA ALA A 413 -3.27 10.41 12.86
C ALA A 413 -3.32 11.32 14.11
N PRO A 414 -2.32 11.29 15.01
CA PRO A 414 -2.31 12.10 16.23
C PRO A 414 -2.46 13.61 16.00
N GLY A 415 -1.98 14.11 14.85
CA GLY A 415 -2.10 15.51 14.45
C GLY A 415 -3.54 16.03 14.45
N PHE A 416 -4.51 15.23 13.97
CA PHE A 416 -5.90 15.68 13.86
C PHE A 416 -6.52 16.08 15.20
N ILE A 417 -6.28 15.30 16.27
CA ILE A 417 -6.87 15.59 17.57
C ILE A 417 -6.15 16.75 18.26
N THR A 418 -4.84 16.89 18.07
CA THR A 418 -4.09 18.04 18.60
C THR A 418 -4.49 19.34 17.91
N ASP A 419 -4.63 19.32 16.59
CA ASP A 419 -5.00 20.49 15.79
C ASP A 419 -6.44 20.92 16.06
N TRP A 420 -7.36 19.96 16.15
CA TRP A 420 -8.73 20.22 16.57
C TRP A 420 -8.77 20.89 17.96
N LEU A 421 -7.99 20.37 18.93
CA LEU A 421 -7.98 20.91 20.28
C LEU A 421 -7.42 22.33 20.31
N ASP A 422 -6.33 22.58 19.58
CA ASP A 422 -5.72 23.91 19.49
C ASP A 422 -6.63 24.91 18.78
N ARG A 423 -7.31 24.48 17.71
CA ARG A 423 -8.32 25.28 17.02
C ARG A 423 -9.44 25.71 17.97
N ARG A 424 -10.02 24.79 18.74
CA ARG A 424 -11.09 25.09 19.70
C ARG A 424 -10.64 26.00 20.85
N ILE A 425 -9.36 25.94 21.24
CA ILE A 425 -8.75 26.88 22.18
C ILE A 425 -8.60 28.27 21.54
N ARG A 426 -8.09 28.36 20.30
CA ARG A 426 -7.94 29.63 19.56
C ARG A 426 -9.27 30.33 19.34
N GLU A 427 -10.32 29.56 19.04
CA GLU A 427 -11.70 30.03 18.86
C GLU A 427 -12.36 30.46 20.19
N GLY A 428 -11.69 30.25 21.34
CA GLY A 428 -12.21 30.59 22.67
C GLY A 428 -13.34 29.68 23.15
N GLN A 429 -13.55 28.55 22.48
CA GLN A 429 -14.58 27.57 22.85
C GLN A 429 -14.12 26.72 24.02
N ILE A 430 -12.84 26.34 24.04
CA ILE A 430 -12.18 25.67 25.16
C ILE A 430 -11.32 26.69 25.92
N VAL A 431 -11.47 26.72 27.24
CA VAL A 431 -10.70 27.61 28.12
C VAL A 431 -9.69 26.83 28.96
N LYS A 432 -8.50 27.43 29.15
CA LYS A 432 -7.42 26.86 29.97
C LYS A 432 -7.31 27.61 31.30
N SER A 433 -7.54 26.93 32.43
CA SER A 433 -7.30 27.46 33.78
C SER A 433 -6.31 26.57 34.51
N HIS A 434 -5.13 27.10 34.88
CA HIS A 434 -4.09 26.37 35.60
C HIS A 434 -3.67 25.03 34.94
N GLY A 435 -3.57 25.00 33.61
CA GLY A 435 -3.21 23.79 32.86
C GLY A 435 -4.38 22.88 32.51
N LYS A 436 -5.58 23.19 32.99
CA LYS A 436 -6.78 22.36 32.83
C LYS A 436 -7.75 22.92 31.80
N LEU A 437 -8.35 22.05 31.02
CA LEU A 437 -9.19 22.36 29.88
C LEU A 437 -10.68 22.16 30.22
N ALA A 438 -11.55 22.99 29.68
CA ALA A 438 -12.99 22.75 29.69
C ALA A 438 -13.64 23.55 28.56
N PHE A 439 -14.74 23.05 28.00
CA PHE A 439 -15.60 23.90 27.19
C PHE A 439 -16.15 25.07 28.03
N THR A 440 -16.35 26.23 27.40
CA THR A 440 -17.22 27.27 27.95
C THR A 440 -18.65 26.73 28.06
N ALA A 441 -19.44 27.29 28.99
CA ALA A 441 -20.84 26.86 29.15
C ALA A 441 -21.66 27.03 27.85
N GLU A 442 -21.35 28.07 27.06
CA GLU A 442 -21.98 28.29 25.76
C GLU A 442 -21.55 27.24 24.73
N ALA A 443 -20.25 26.94 24.63
CA ALA A 443 -19.75 25.92 23.70
C ALA A 443 -20.31 24.53 24.05
N SER A 444 -20.29 24.13 25.32
CA SER A 444 -20.84 22.84 25.76
C SER A 444 -22.32 22.68 25.44
N SER A 445 -23.14 23.74 25.63
CA SER A 445 -24.55 23.70 25.24
C SER A 445 -24.74 23.66 23.73
N ARG A 446 -23.86 24.30 22.95
CA ARG A 446 -23.94 24.33 21.48
C ARG A 446 -23.64 22.98 20.88
N VAL A 447 -22.64 22.25 21.40
CA VAL A 447 -22.26 20.92 20.90
C VAL A 447 -23.43 19.94 20.98
N LEU A 448 -24.14 19.88 22.11
CA LEU A 448 -25.29 18.98 22.26
C LEU A 448 -26.46 19.38 21.34
N GLN A 449 -26.68 20.68 21.10
CA GLN A 449 -27.68 21.15 20.15
C GLN A 449 -27.31 20.82 18.71
N GLN A 450 -26.03 20.93 18.35
CA GLN A 450 -25.53 20.56 17.03
C GLN A 450 -25.63 19.05 16.80
N LEU A 451 -25.33 18.24 17.82
CA LEU A 451 -25.52 16.79 17.78
C LEU A 451 -26.99 16.42 17.54
N GLU A 452 -27.91 17.01 18.32
CA GLU A 452 -29.35 16.80 18.13
C GLU A 452 -29.79 17.21 16.73
N ALA A 453 -29.42 18.41 16.27
CA ALA A 453 -29.77 18.89 14.94
C ALA A 453 -29.22 17.99 13.82
N ALA A 454 -27.95 17.58 13.92
CA ALA A 454 -27.30 16.73 12.94
C ALA A 454 -27.90 15.30 12.90
N SER A 455 -28.39 14.79 14.04
CA SER A 455 -29.05 13.48 14.15
C SER A 455 -30.47 13.44 13.58
N LEU A 456 -31.13 14.61 13.47
CA LEU A 456 -32.50 14.73 12.97
C LEU A 456 -32.58 14.97 11.46
N VAL A 457 -31.44 15.19 10.80
CA VAL A 457 -31.37 15.22 9.34
C VAL A 457 -31.77 13.83 8.85
N ALA A 458 -32.89 13.75 8.13
CA ALA A 458 -33.43 12.49 7.66
C ALA A 458 -32.42 11.78 6.76
N ASP A 459 -32.32 10.46 6.91
CA ASP A 459 -31.70 9.61 5.91
C ASP A 459 -32.47 9.82 4.60
N GLU A 460 -31.87 10.51 3.62
CA GLU A 460 -32.45 10.51 2.28
C GLU A 460 -32.37 9.09 1.72
N PRO A 461 -33.47 8.54 1.16
CA PRO A 461 -33.46 7.20 0.60
C PRO A 461 -32.53 7.13 -0.61
N GLU A 462 -31.66 6.12 -0.65
CA GLU A 462 -30.60 5.93 -1.65
C GLU A 462 -31.09 5.86 -3.10
N GLU A 463 -32.37 5.51 -3.35
CA GLU A 463 -32.94 5.43 -4.70
C GLU A 463 -32.90 6.75 -5.50
N THR A 464 -32.79 7.92 -4.85
CA THR A 464 -32.74 9.21 -5.56
C THR A 464 -31.34 9.65 -5.98
N VAL A 465 -30.27 9.06 -5.43
CA VAL A 465 -28.89 9.44 -5.74
C VAL A 465 -28.35 8.65 -6.92
N GLU A 466 -28.55 7.33 -6.95
CA GLU A 466 -28.16 6.49 -8.10
C GLU A 466 -28.88 6.89 -9.40
N LEU A 467 -30.16 7.29 -9.33
CA LEU A 467 -30.90 7.76 -10.50
C LEU A 467 -30.43 9.14 -10.97
N ALA A 468 -29.97 10.00 -10.06
CA ALA A 468 -29.44 11.31 -10.42
C ALA A 468 -28.03 11.21 -11.03
N GLU A 469 -27.18 10.33 -10.50
CA GLU A 469 -25.82 10.08 -11.00
C GLU A 469 -25.81 9.29 -12.32
N ALA A 470 -26.75 8.34 -12.49
CA ALA A 470 -26.96 7.66 -13.76
C ALA A 470 -27.53 8.60 -14.85
N GLU A 471 -28.37 9.58 -14.48
CA GLU A 471 -28.87 10.59 -15.42
C GLU A 471 -27.79 11.63 -15.79
N THR A 472 -26.93 12.08 -14.86
CA THR A 472 -25.81 12.98 -15.20
C THR A 472 -24.71 12.27 -16.00
N ALA A 473 -24.42 11.00 -15.75
CA ALA A 473 -23.49 10.21 -16.56
C ALA A 473 -24.03 9.98 -17.99
N ALA A 474 -25.35 9.75 -18.13
CA ALA A 474 -26.00 9.62 -19.44
C ALA A 474 -26.07 10.95 -20.21
N GLU A 475 -26.31 12.08 -19.55
CA GLU A 475 -26.31 13.41 -20.18
C GLU A 475 -24.90 13.88 -20.57
N ALA A 476 -23.86 13.51 -19.81
CA ALA A 476 -22.46 13.77 -20.17
C ALA A 476 -22.01 12.97 -21.40
N ALA A 477 -22.51 11.74 -21.58
CA ALA A 477 -22.22 10.91 -22.74
C ALA A 477 -22.95 11.37 -24.02
N GLU A 478 -24.12 11.99 -23.93
CA GLU A 478 -24.87 12.50 -25.09
C GLU A 478 -24.43 13.91 -25.56
N ALA A 479 -23.73 14.69 -24.74
CA ALA A 479 -23.32 16.06 -25.09
C ALA A 479 -22.03 16.17 -25.94
N GLY A 480 -21.33 15.05 -26.20
CA GLY A 480 -20.05 15.03 -26.93
C GLY A 480 -20.10 15.11 -28.46
N ALA A 481 -21.28 15.13 -29.08
CA ALA A 481 -21.41 15.08 -30.55
C ALA A 481 -22.26 16.22 -31.12
N GLY A 482 -21.64 17.34 -31.53
CA GLY A 482 -22.37 18.34 -32.33
C GLY A 482 -21.73 19.72 -32.56
N THR A 483 -20.87 19.80 -33.58
CA THR A 483 -20.71 20.90 -34.57
C THR A 483 -20.65 22.38 -34.12
N GLY A 484 -19.55 23.04 -34.46
CA GLY A 484 -19.37 24.49 -34.32
C GLY A 484 -20.18 25.37 -35.27
N ALA A 485 -20.33 26.63 -34.88
CA ALA A 485 -20.36 27.83 -35.73
C ALA A 485 -20.40 29.07 -34.82
N GLY A 486 -19.54 30.04 -35.10
CA GLY A 486 -19.42 31.26 -34.29
C GLY A 486 -20.55 32.27 -34.49
N ALA A 487 -20.71 33.14 -33.50
CA ALA A 487 -21.16 34.52 -33.68
C ALA A 487 -20.77 35.32 -32.42
N GLY A 488 -19.96 36.36 -32.62
CA GLY A 488 -19.58 37.28 -31.56
C GLY A 488 -20.75 38.15 -31.13
N ILE A 489 -20.79 38.45 -29.83
CA ILE A 489 -21.49 39.61 -29.29
C ILE A 489 -20.58 40.18 -28.20
N ALA A 490 -20.08 41.37 -28.46
CA ALA A 490 -19.32 42.14 -27.49
C ALA A 490 -20.29 42.79 -26.50
N GLU A 491 -20.12 42.53 -25.21
CA GLU A 491 -20.47 43.49 -24.17
C GLU A 491 -19.37 43.53 -23.10
N THR A 492 -19.01 44.76 -22.77
CA THR A 492 -17.93 45.21 -21.91
C THR A 492 -18.30 45.06 -20.44
N GLY A 493 -17.44 44.39 -19.66
CA GLY A 493 -17.50 44.39 -18.20
C GLY A 493 -16.12 44.16 -17.63
N THR A 494 -15.54 45.21 -17.06
CA THR A 494 -14.20 45.25 -16.47
C THR A 494 -14.14 44.44 -15.17
N GLY A 495 -13.42 43.31 -15.20
CA GLY A 495 -12.91 42.61 -14.02
C GLY A 495 -11.60 41.95 -14.43
N THR A 496 -10.49 42.40 -13.87
CA THR A 496 -9.17 41.80 -14.11
C THR A 496 -9.12 40.42 -13.45
N GLU A 497 -9.50 39.37 -14.18
CA GLU A 497 -9.07 38.00 -13.86
C GLU A 497 -7.57 37.91 -14.11
N LYS A 498 -6.81 37.52 -13.09
CA LYS A 498 -5.43 37.07 -13.27
C LYS A 498 -5.45 35.80 -14.14
N PRO A 499 -4.48 35.60 -15.05
CA PRO A 499 -4.42 34.36 -15.82
C PRO A 499 -4.29 33.16 -14.87
N ALA A 500 -5.02 32.09 -15.17
CA ALA A 500 -4.88 30.80 -14.49
C ALA A 500 -3.43 30.31 -14.66
N ILE A 501 -2.86 29.80 -13.57
CA ILE A 501 -1.51 29.25 -13.52
C ILE A 501 -1.46 27.99 -14.37
N THR A 502 -0.41 27.82 -15.16
CA THR A 502 -0.22 26.63 -16.02
C THR A 502 0.67 25.60 -15.32
N GLU A 503 0.57 24.33 -15.69
CA GLU A 503 1.45 23.27 -15.15
C GLU A 503 2.94 23.59 -15.36
N ALA A 504 3.29 24.24 -16.47
CA ALA A 504 4.66 24.66 -16.76
C ALA A 504 5.21 25.71 -15.75
N ASP A 505 4.34 26.48 -15.10
CA ASP A 505 4.73 27.48 -14.11
C ASP A 505 5.14 26.85 -12.76
N VAL A 506 4.68 25.62 -12.51
CA VAL A 506 4.85 24.91 -11.25
C VAL A 506 5.67 23.62 -11.38
N ALA A 507 5.93 23.12 -12.59
CA ALA A 507 6.73 21.92 -12.85
C ALA A 507 8.09 21.94 -12.09
N PRO A 508 8.46 20.86 -11.37
CA PRO A 508 7.91 19.50 -11.50
C PRO A 508 6.70 19.18 -10.62
N PHE A 509 6.13 20.16 -9.90
CA PHE A 509 4.88 19.95 -9.17
C PHE A 509 3.71 19.88 -10.16
N LYS A 510 2.74 18.99 -9.90
CA LYS A 510 1.51 18.83 -10.70
C LYS A 510 0.31 19.33 -9.91
N LEU A 511 -0.63 19.98 -10.60
CA LEU A 511 -1.91 20.42 -10.02
C LEU A 511 -2.98 19.38 -10.37
N VAL A 512 -3.66 18.84 -9.36
CA VAL A 512 -4.72 17.83 -9.54
C VAL A 512 -6.04 18.42 -9.03
N GLU A 513 -7.07 18.38 -9.87
CA GLU A 513 -8.44 18.76 -9.48
C GLU A 513 -9.17 17.52 -8.94
N GLN A 514 -9.75 17.64 -7.75
CA GLN A 514 -10.52 16.56 -7.13
C GLN A 514 -12.00 16.66 -7.50
N ALA A 515 -12.70 15.53 -7.56
CA ALA A 515 -14.12 15.45 -7.91
C ALA A 515 -15.03 16.28 -6.97
N ASN A 516 -14.61 16.52 -5.73
CA ASN A 516 -15.31 17.35 -4.74
C ASN A 516 -15.09 18.87 -4.92
N GLY A 517 -14.35 19.30 -5.95
CA GLY A 517 -14.02 20.70 -6.21
C GLY A 517 -12.78 21.22 -5.46
N GLY A 518 -12.13 20.39 -4.65
CA GLY A 518 -10.82 20.66 -4.05
C GLY A 518 -9.70 20.60 -5.08
N MET A 519 -8.53 21.13 -4.72
CA MET A 519 -7.33 21.04 -5.54
C MET A 519 -6.17 20.51 -4.68
N SER A 520 -5.32 19.69 -5.28
CA SER A 520 -4.06 19.26 -4.69
C SER A 520 -2.89 19.60 -5.60
N VAL A 521 -1.73 19.67 -4.98
CA VAL A 521 -0.42 19.82 -5.59
C VAL A 521 0.38 18.60 -5.20
N ILE A 522 0.89 17.88 -6.18
CA ILE A 522 1.69 16.68 -5.94
C ILE A 522 3.09 16.82 -6.52
N LEU A 523 4.06 16.16 -5.89
CA LEU A 523 5.41 15.96 -6.41
C LEU A 523 5.80 14.51 -6.13
N VAL A 524 6.11 13.77 -7.19
CA VAL A 524 6.79 12.48 -7.08
C VAL A 524 8.22 12.74 -6.64
N VAL A 525 8.59 12.25 -5.47
CA VAL A 525 9.88 12.57 -4.83
C VAL A 525 11.03 11.84 -5.53
N GLY A 526 12.26 12.28 -5.28
CA GLY A 526 13.47 11.71 -5.91
C GLY A 526 13.88 12.36 -7.24
N SER A 527 12.97 12.99 -7.98
CA SER A 527 13.29 13.65 -9.27
C SER A 527 13.65 15.15 -9.16
N TYR A 528 13.41 15.77 -8.01
CA TYR A 528 13.56 17.20 -7.80
C TYR A 528 14.32 17.50 -6.51
N LYS A 529 15.31 18.41 -6.57
CA LYS A 529 16.09 18.91 -5.41
C LYS A 529 16.66 17.81 -4.49
N HIS A 530 16.95 16.62 -5.01
CA HIS A 530 17.52 15.52 -4.21
C HIS A 530 18.80 15.93 -3.43
N GLU A 531 19.66 16.75 -4.03
CA GLU A 531 20.88 17.26 -3.39
C GLU A 531 20.63 18.11 -2.12
N LEU A 532 19.44 18.73 -2.01
CA LEU A 532 19.06 19.52 -0.83
C LEU A 532 18.91 18.62 0.40
N PHE A 533 18.19 17.51 0.26
CA PHE A 533 17.93 16.57 1.34
C PHE A 533 19.17 15.73 1.67
N ALA A 534 19.97 15.38 0.66
CA ALA A 534 21.27 14.74 0.86
C ALA A 534 22.21 15.55 1.78
N ALA A 535 22.04 16.88 1.86
CA ALA A 535 22.85 17.73 2.73
C ALA A 535 22.55 17.56 4.24
N ARG A 536 21.45 16.91 4.62
CA ARG A 536 21.07 16.57 6.00
C ARG A 536 20.76 15.09 6.17
N ALA A 537 21.28 14.23 5.28
CA ALA A 537 21.05 12.79 5.35
C ALA A 537 21.62 12.14 6.62
N ASP A 538 22.66 12.73 7.22
CA ASP A 538 23.21 12.30 8.51
C ASP A 538 22.27 12.57 9.71
N GLU A 539 21.29 13.46 9.53
CA GLU A 539 20.26 13.74 10.50
C GLU A 539 19.04 12.83 10.34
N GLY A 540 18.92 12.10 9.23
CA GLY A 540 17.81 11.18 8.92
C GLY A 540 16.87 11.62 7.79
N PHE A 541 17.17 12.74 7.11
CA PHE A 541 16.39 13.16 5.93
C PHE A 541 16.75 12.31 4.70
N GLU A 542 15.74 11.82 4.00
CA GLU A 542 15.86 10.95 2.83
C GLU A 542 15.39 11.65 1.54
N GLY A 543 14.67 12.76 1.68
CA GLY A 543 14.01 13.46 0.59
C GLY A 543 12.68 12.83 0.18
N ASN A 544 12.07 12.07 1.09
CA ASN A 544 10.75 11.45 0.94
C ASN A 544 9.63 12.50 1.07
N GLY A 545 8.36 12.12 0.85
CA GLY A 545 7.25 13.09 0.88
C GLY A 545 7.07 13.79 2.23
N TYR A 546 7.38 13.12 3.34
CA TYR A 546 7.33 13.69 4.70
C TYR A 546 8.39 14.80 4.87
N ASP A 547 9.60 14.57 4.38
CA ASP A 547 10.68 15.57 4.40
C ASP A 547 10.31 16.82 3.60
N TRP A 548 9.67 16.62 2.44
CA TRP A 548 9.12 17.70 1.63
C TRP A 548 8.00 18.46 2.34
N ALA A 549 7.11 17.77 3.05
CA ALA A 549 6.05 18.39 3.84
C ALA A 549 6.61 19.20 5.02
N SER A 550 7.67 18.73 5.68
CA SER A 550 8.37 19.46 6.73
C SER A 550 8.99 20.76 6.19
N LEU A 551 9.69 20.69 5.06
CA LEU A 551 10.23 21.87 4.37
C LEU A 551 9.13 22.85 3.93
N ALA A 552 8.03 22.34 3.37
CA ALA A 552 6.89 23.13 2.95
C ALA A 552 6.18 23.83 4.12
N SER A 553 6.13 23.17 5.28
CA SER A 553 5.58 23.72 6.52
C SER A 553 6.40 24.92 7.01
N VAL A 554 7.73 24.79 7.08
CA VAL A 554 8.62 25.91 7.43
C VAL A 554 8.46 27.08 6.45
N PHE A 555 8.34 26.78 5.15
CA PHE A 555 8.09 27.81 4.15
C PHE A 555 6.75 28.54 4.39
N LEU A 556 5.67 27.81 4.65
CA LEU A 556 4.36 28.40 4.96
C LEU A 556 4.44 29.30 6.19
N GLU A 557 5.05 28.82 7.27
CA GLU A 557 5.16 29.56 8.53
C GLU A 557 5.93 30.88 8.37
N GLU A 558 7.06 30.84 7.67
CA GLU A 558 7.96 31.99 7.59
C GLU A 558 7.62 32.95 6.44
N ARG A 559 7.10 32.44 5.33
CA ARG A 559 6.95 33.19 4.07
C ARG A 559 5.51 33.47 3.71
N MET A 560 4.57 32.60 4.10
CA MET A 560 3.16 32.73 3.74
C MET A 560 2.22 32.40 4.93
N PRO A 561 2.40 33.01 6.10
CA PRO A 561 1.66 32.65 7.31
C PRO A 561 0.14 32.83 7.17
N GLN A 562 -0.31 33.68 6.24
CA GLN A 562 -1.72 33.84 5.90
C GLN A 562 -2.37 32.60 5.26
N LEU A 563 -1.57 31.63 4.80
CA LEU A 563 -2.04 30.40 4.16
C LEU A 563 -2.00 29.18 5.09
N LEU A 564 -1.47 29.31 6.32
CA LEU A 564 -1.30 28.19 7.26
C LEU A 564 -2.60 27.43 7.59
N GLU A 565 -3.73 28.15 7.62
CA GLU A 565 -5.05 27.57 7.92
C GLU A 565 -5.81 27.14 6.66
N LEU A 566 -5.20 27.30 5.48
CA LEU A 566 -5.83 27.06 4.17
C LEU A 566 -5.15 25.95 3.39
N VAL A 567 -3.84 25.77 3.54
CA VAL A 567 -3.07 24.73 2.85
C VAL A 567 -2.68 23.65 3.84
N HIS A 568 -3.02 22.42 3.51
CA HIS A 568 -2.76 21.23 4.31
C HIS A 568 -1.85 20.28 3.54
N PHE A 569 -1.17 19.38 4.26
CA PHE A 569 -0.29 18.38 3.68
C PHE A 569 -0.81 16.98 3.99
N ASP A 570 -0.66 16.06 3.04
CA ASP A 570 -0.99 14.64 3.18
C ASP A 570 0.07 13.79 2.46
N PRO A 571 1.34 13.86 2.89
CA PRO A 571 2.42 13.19 2.18
C PRO A 571 2.41 11.66 2.39
N GLU A 572 2.96 10.96 1.40
CA GLU A 572 3.34 9.54 1.47
C GLU A 572 4.86 9.43 1.29
N ALA A 573 5.44 8.24 1.45
CA ALA A 573 6.88 8.07 1.35
C ALA A 573 7.45 8.52 -0.02
N ASP A 574 6.75 8.21 -1.11
CA ASP A 574 7.16 8.51 -2.48
C ASP A 574 6.53 9.80 -3.06
N MET A 575 5.63 10.44 -2.32
CA MET A 575 4.86 11.58 -2.82
C MET A 575 4.70 12.69 -1.78
N PHE A 576 5.11 13.89 -2.16
CA PHE A 576 4.66 15.10 -1.47
C PHE A 576 3.28 15.51 -1.99
N CYS A 577 2.32 15.71 -1.09
CA CYS A 577 0.99 16.23 -1.41
C CYS A 577 0.63 17.42 -0.52
N ALA A 578 0.18 18.50 -1.14
CA ALA A 578 -0.44 19.65 -0.49
C ALA A 578 -1.83 19.91 -1.08
N TYR A 579 -2.85 20.17 -0.27
CA TYR A 579 -4.21 20.37 -0.75
C TYR A 579 -4.92 21.53 -0.06
N SER A 580 -5.95 22.05 -0.74
CA SER A 580 -6.83 23.09 -0.22
C SER A 580 -8.18 23.09 -0.92
N SER A 581 -9.24 23.46 -0.19
CA SER A 581 -10.53 23.83 -0.77
C SER A 581 -10.54 25.26 -1.33
N ASP A 582 -9.55 26.10 -0.97
CA ASP A 582 -9.35 27.42 -1.56
C ASP A 582 -8.30 27.32 -2.69
N ARG A 583 -8.79 27.22 -3.92
CA ARG A 583 -7.95 27.18 -5.13
C ARG A 583 -6.93 28.32 -5.16
N ALA A 584 -7.33 29.54 -4.78
CA ALA A 584 -6.43 30.70 -4.84
C ALA A 584 -5.32 30.62 -3.79
N ALA A 585 -5.62 30.05 -2.62
CA ALA A 585 -4.65 29.80 -1.56
C ALA A 585 -3.60 28.77 -2.01
N LEU A 586 -4.03 27.62 -2.53
CA LEU A 586 -3.11 26.57 -2.98
C LEU A 586 -2.24 27.04 -4.15
N GLN A 587 -2.85 27.74 -5.11
CA GLN A 587 -2.16 28.37 -6.23
C GLN A 587 -1.11 29.39 -5.78
N ALA A 588 -1.43 30.21 -4.78
CA ALA A 588 -0.47 31.16 -4.21
C ALA A 588 0.67 30.44 -3.48
N PHE A 589 0.36 29.41 -2.70
CA PHE A 589 1.34 28.58 -2.01
C PHE A 589 2.32 27.95 -3.00
N ILE A 590 1.84 27.22 -4.00
CA ILE A 590 2.73 26.47 -4.88
C ILE A 590 3.63 27.36 -5.73
N LEU A 591 3.14 28.51 -6.20
CA LEU A 591 3.99 29.49 -6.88
C LEU A 591 5.09 30.03 -5.96
N GLY A 592 4.73 30.34 -4.71
CA GLY A 592 5.68 30.83 -3.72
C GLY A 592 6.70 29.77 -3.33
N PHE A 593 6.25 28.55 -3.09
CA PHE A 593 7.08 27.43 -2.66
C PHE A 593 8.01 26.99 -3.79
N LYS A 594 7.52 26.91 -5.03
CA LYS A 594 8.35 26.67 -6.21
C LYS A 594 9.44 27.71 -6.38
N GLN A 595 9.11 28.99 -6.22
CA GLN A 595 10.11 30.06 -6.26
C GLN A 595 11.15 29.94 -5.15
N ALA A 596 10.73 29.55 -3.94
CA ALA A 596 11.67 29.29 -2.86
C ALA A 596 12.59 28.11 -3.19
N CYS A 597 12.06 27.03 -3.77
CA CYS A 597 12.85 25.87 -4.19
C CYS A 597 13.92 26.24 -5.23
N GLU A 598 13.67 27.23 -6.10
CA GLU A 598 14.65 27.71 -7.08
C GLU A 598 15.65 28.75 -6.57
N ASP A 599 15.47 29.25 -5.34
CA ASP A 599 16.45 30.09 -4.66
C ASP A 599 17.28 29.22 -3.71
N GLU A 600 18.47 28.81 -4.19
CA GLU A 600 19.38 27.90 -3.48
C GLU A 600 19.70 28.39 -2.06
N GLN A 601 19.95 29.70 -1.88
CA GLN A 601 20.28 30.22 -0.55
C GLN A 601 19.07 30.20 0.38
N LEU A 602 17.89 30.54 -0.14
CA LEU A 602 16.66 30.56 0.64
C LEU A 602 16.20 29.15 1.01
N ILE A 603 16.22 28.20 0.08
CA ILE A 603 15.71 26.85 0.35
C ILE A 603 16.60 26.11 1.35
N HIS A 604 17.92 26.28 1.28
CA HIS A 604 18.84 25.73 2.29
C HIS A 604 18.65 26.38 3.67
N ASP A 605 18.38 27.69 3.72
CA ASP A 605 18.07 28.38 4.98
C ASP A 605 16.77 27.86 5.59
N LEU A 606 15.68 27.79 4.82
CA LEU A 606 14.40 27.22 5.29
C LEU A 606 14.58 25.76 5.73
N PHE A 607 15.24 24.95 4.91
CA PHE A 607 15.46 23.53 5.21
C PHE A 607 16.30 23.32 6.46
N SER A 608 17.18 24.25 6.86
CA SER A 608 17.93 24.14 8.13
C SER A 608 17.06 24.15 9.40
N ARG A 609 15.78 24.50 9.27
CA ARG A 609 14.77 24.54 10.35
C ARG A 609 13.68 23.50 10.19
N ALA A 610 13.72 22.70 9.13
CA ALA A 610 12.85 21.55 8.98
C ALA A 610 13.21 20.50 10.04
N GLU A 611 12.20 19.92 10.68
CA GLU A 611 12.32 18.86 11.67
C GLU A 611 11.81 17.55 11.08
N LEU A 612 12.44 16.42 11.44
CA LEU A 612 11.91 15.09 11.09
C LEU A 612 10.65 14.84 11.92
N ASP A 613 9.63 14.29 11.28
CA ASP A 613 8.37 13.91 11.92
C ASP A 613 8.52 12.64 12.78
#